data_AF-A0A9Q1ETZ8-F1
#
_entry.id   AF-A0A9Q1ETZ8-F1
#
_cell.length_a   1.000
_cell.length_b   1.000
_cell.length_c   1.000
_cell.angle_alpha   90.00
_cell.angle_beta   90.00
_cell.angle_gamma   90.00
#
_symmetry.space_group_name_H-M   'P 1'
#
loop_
_entity.id
_entity.type
_entity.pdbx_description
1 polymer ?
#
loop_
_entity_poly.entity_id
_entity_poly.type
_entity_poly.pdbx_seq_one_letter_code
_entity_poly.pdbx_strand_id
1 'polypeptide(L)'
;MWFYSSQLNLKNIDQLISKYQEVGFKDIWFASAFKGASGVDQRVTPLGHHLNNHLSWIKVINSMSNYPSISFRGIILTGWQRYEHFTVLCELLPVGIPSLAVCLKTLQHGEFSEKAQMEIQHLLGCSIKIEKGICEGSGAFSGSDVYNMILQIDQDLQKQTDELMKHYHVRGSFSYYHRKYNFANPRNLRFFTEKLQKLLANWESFLENLRRQMETIFFPDAIEEWMEQNVNQHMDGLRKMAHDANRIEKLKGRPKSP
;
A
#
# COMPACT_ATOMS: atom_id res chain seq x y z
N MET A 1 -24.82 1.10 -9.72
CA MET A 1 -24.70 0.46 -8.39
C MET A 1 -23.24 0.11 -8.14
N TRP A 2 -22.70 0.35 -6.96
CA TRP A 2 -21.31 0.07 -6.63
C TRP A 2 -21.19 -0.56 -5.24
N PHE A 3 -20.26 -1.49 -5.10
CA PHE A 3 -19.91 -2.22 -3.88
C PHE A 3 -18.49 -2.73 -4.06
N TYR A 4 -17.62 -2.41 -3.10
CA TYR A 4 -16.18 -2.68 -3.21
C TYR A 4 -15.70 -3.82 -2.32
N SER A 5 -16.59 -4.43 -1.52
CA SER A 5 -16.23 -5.59 -0.70
C SER A 5 -15.69 -6.73 -1.57
N SER A 6 -14.60 -7.35 -1.12
CA SER A 6 -13.98 -8.54 -1.74
C SER A 6 -15.00 -9.64 -2.03
N GLN A 7 -15.99 -9.84 -1.15
CA GLN A 7 -17.12 -10.74 -1.39
C GLN A 7 -18.42 -9.97 -1.30
N LEU A 8 -19.21 -10.01 -2.36
CA LEU A 8 -20.51 -9.35 -2.40
C LEU A 8 -21.60 -10.23 -1.77
N ASN A 9 -22.50 -9.62 -1.01
CA ASN A 9 -23.72 -10.28 -0.59
C ASN A 9 -24.73 -10.30 -1.75
N LEU A 10 -24.74 -11.40 -2.50
CA LEU A 10 -25.57 -11.56 -3.71
C LEU A 10 -27.06 -11.36 -3.41
N LYS A 11 -27.56 -11.86 -2.26
CA LYS A 11 -28.97 -11.68 -1.87
C LYS A 11 -29.35 -10.20 -1.71
N ASN A 12 -28.47 -9.41 -1.08
CA ASN A 12 -28.72 -7.97 -0.91
C ASN A 12 -28.68 -7.24 -2.26
N ILE A 13 -27.76 -7.63 -3.15
CA ILE A 13 -27.67 -7.05 -4.50
C ILE A 13 -28.92 -7.40 -5.32
N ASP A 14 -29.36 -8.67 -5.28
CA ASP A 14 -30.56 -9.13 -5.97
C ASP A 14 -31.80 -8.33 -5.54
N GLN A 15 -31.97 -8.12 -4.23
CA GLN A 15 -33.05 -7.28 -3.69
C GLN A 15 -33.00 -5.83 -4.20
N LEU A 16 -31.80 -5.26 -4.37
CA LEU A 16 -31.65 -3.90 -4.89
C LEU A 16 -31.96 -3.82 -6.39
N ILE A 17 -31.52 -4.82 -7.18
CA ILE A 17 -31.81 -4.87 -8.62
C ILE A 17 -33.32 -5.04 -8.84
N SER A 18 -33.99 -5.93 -8.08
CA SER A 18 -35.45 -6.07 -8.12
C SER A 18 -36.15 -4.75 -7.87
N LYS A 19 -35.74 -3.99 -6.84
CA LYS A 19 -36.31 -2.68 -6.55
C LYS A 19 -36.11 -1.68 -7.69
N TYR A 20 -34.92 -1.64 -8.30
CA TYR A 20 -34.68 -0.79 -9.47
C TYR A 20 -35.56 -1.18 -10.66
N GLN A 21 -35.78 -2.48 -10.87
CA GLN A 21 -36.70 -2.97 -11.89
C GLN A 21 -38.16 -2.56 -11.59
N GLU A 22 -38.62 -2.73 -10.35
CA GLU A 22 -39.98 -2.42 -9.91
C GLU A 22 -40.34 -0.94 -10.11
N VAL A 23 -39.41 -0.03 -9.84
CA VAL A 23 -39.63 1.42 -10.04
C VAL A 23 -39.41 1.86 -11.49
N GLY A 24 -39.05 0.95 -12.39
CA GLY A 24 -39.04 1.17 -13.85
C GLY A 24 -37.69 1.57 -14.45
N PHE A 25 -36.57 1.44 -13.75
CA PHE A 25 -35.24 1.65 -14.36
C PHE A 25 -35.03 0.66 -15.51
N LYS A 26 -34.63 1.17 -16.67
CA LYS A 26 -34.40 0.36 -17.88
C LYS A 26 -32.98 -0.14 -18.00
N ASP A 27 -32.04 0.55 -17.37
CA ASP A 27 -30.62 0.30 -17.52
C ASP A 27 -29.91 0.28 -16.16
N ILE A 28 -28.91 -0.59 -16.03
CA ILE A 28 -28.04 -0.63 -14.87
C ILE A 28 -26.57 -0.71 -15.27
N TRP A 29 -25.77 0.09 -14.58
CA TRP A 29 -24.32 0.05 -14.58
C TRP A 29 -23.82 -0.42 -13.23
N PHE A 30 -22.79 -1.27 -13.25
CA PHE A 30 -22.08 -1.66 -12.04
C PHE A 30 -20.77 -0.90 -11.91
N ALA A 31 -20.22 -0.86 -10.70
CA ALA A 31 -18.87 -0.36 -10.51
C ALA A 31 -18.11 -1.21 -9.47
N SER A 32 -16.90 -1.59 -9.86
CA SER A 32 -15.89 -2.25 -9.04
C SER A 32 -14.74 -1.27 -8.77
N ALA A 33 -13.75 -1.70 -7.98
CA ALA A 33 -12.54 -0.93 -7.74
C ALA A 33 -11.30 -1.79 -7.94
N PHE A 34 -10.27 -1.25 -8.59
CA PHE A 34 -8.94 -1.89 -8.70
C PHE A 34 -7.92 -1.34 -7.69
N LYS A 35 -8.23 -0.21 -7.02
CA LYS A 35 -7.45 0.36 -5.90
C LYS A 35 -8.30 1.30 -5.03
N GLY A 36 -7.85 1.64 -3.83
CA GLY A 36 -8.41 2.72 -2.99
C GLY A 36 -9.74 2.40 -2.30
N ALA A 37 -10.15 1.14 -2.29
CA ALA A 37 -11.38 0.67 -1.65
C ALA A 37 -11.14 -0.55 -0.73
N SER A 38 -9.90 -0.71 -0.29
CA SER A 38 -9.39 -1.81 0.53
C SER A 38 -8.98 -1.37 1.94
N GLY A 39 -8.50 -0.14 2.11
CA GLY A 39 -8.17 0.50 3.39
C GLY A 39 -7.93 2.01 3.22
N VAL A 40 -8.25 2.80 4.25
CA VAL A 40 -8.22 4.28 4.19
C VAL A 40 -6.80 4.86 4.02
N ASP A 41 -5.81 4.14 4.53
CA ASP A 41 -4.38 4.45 4.52
C ASP A 41 -3.56 3.34 3.82
N GLN A 42 -4.23 2.53 2.98
CA GLN A 42 -3.61 1.40 2.32
C GLN A 42 -2.45 1.88 1.44
N ARG A 43 -1.25 1.31 1.62
CA ARG A 43 -0.07 1.65 0.82
C ARG A 43 0.12 0.72 -0.37
N VAL A 44 0.02 -0.59 -0.14
CA VAL A 44 0.21 -1.64 -1.14
C VAL A 44 -1.14 -2.22 -1.53
N THR A 45 -1.43 -2.34 -2.83
CA THR A 45 -2.75 -2.77 -3.32
C THR A 45 -2.97 -4.28 -3.11
N PRO A 46 -3.98 -4.70 -2.33
CA PRO A 46 -4.24 -6.11 -2.08
C PRO A 46 -4.89 -6.77 -3.31
N LEU A 47 -4.08 -7.40 -4.16
CA LEU A 47 -4.53 -8.00 -5.42
C LEU A 47 -5.73 -8.95 -5.24
N GLY A 48 -5.66 -9.85 -4.25
CA GLY A 48 -6.74 -10.80 -3.98
C GLY A 48 -8.07 -10.17 -3.59
N HIS A 49 -8.06 -9.03 -2.88
CA HIS A 49 -9.27 -8.30 -2.53
C HIS A 49 -10.00 -7.81 -3.78
N HIS A 50 -9.27 -7.09 -4.65
CA HIS A 50 -9.84 -6.52 -5.86
C HIS A 50 -10.24 -7.61 -6.87
N LEU A 51 -9.44 -8.68 -7.00
CA LEU A 51 -9.79 -9.83 -7.82
C LEU A 51 -11.12 -10.46 -7.38
N ASN A 52 -11.28 -10.73 -6.08
CA ASN A 52 -12.50 -11.34 -5.55
C ASN A 52 -13.73 -10.41 -5.71
N ASN A 53 -13.53 -9.09 -5.58
CA ASN A 53 -14.60 -8.12 -5.86
C ASN A 53 -15.07 -8.24 -7.32
N HIS A 54 -14.15 -8.33 -8.28
CA HIS A 54 -14.48 -8.49 -9.69
C HIS A 54 -15.14 -9.83 -10.00
N LEU A 55 -14.65 -10.93 -9.43
CA LEU A 55 -15.29 -12.26 -9.56
C LEU A 55 -16.71 -12.26 -8.98
N SER A 56 -16.94 -11.53 -7.89
CA SER A 56 -18.28 -11.38 -7.32
C SER A 56 -19.20 -10.55 -8.23
N TRP A 57 -18.69 -9.49 -8.85
CA TRP A 57 -19.44 -8.72 -9.84
C TRP A 57 -19.78 -9.52 -11.09
N ILE A 58 -18.89 -10.38 -11.57
CA ILE A 58 -19.17 -11.29 -12.68
C ILE A 58 -20.35 -12.21 -12.36
N LYS A 59 -20.45 -12.72 -11.13
CA LYS A 59 -21.62 -13.52 -10.70
C LYS A 59 -22.93 -12.73 -10.81
N VAL A 60 -22.92 -11.46 -10.41
CA VAL A 60 -24.08 -10.56 -10.53
C VAL A 60 -24.40 -10.28 -12.00
N ILE A 61 -23.40 -10.01 -12.84
CA ILE A 61 -23.60 -9.77 -14.27
C ILE A 61 -24.24 -11.01 -14.93
N ASN A 62 -23.77 -12.20 -14.57
CA ASN A 62 -24.31 -13.46 -15.10
C ASN A 62 -25.74 -13.75 -14.61
N SER A 63 -26.19 -13.16 -13.50
CA SER A 63 -27.57 -13.32 -13.00
C SER A 63 -28.56 -12.30 -13.59
N MET A 64 -28.10 -11.37 -14.43
CA MET A 64 -28.94 -10.30 -14.98
C MET A 64 -30.11 -10.79 -15.85
N SER A 65 -30.01 -12.01 -16.40
CA SER A 65 -31.12 -12.66 -17.12
C SER A 65 -32.37 -12.88 -16.24
N ASN A 66 -32.22 -12.87 -14.92
CA ASN A 66 -33.35 -12.96 -13.98
C ASN A 66 -34.19 -11.67 -13.90
N TYR A 67 -33.72 -10.57 -14.50
CA TYR A 67 -34.36 -9.25 -14.42
C TYR A 67 -34.71 -8.72 -15.82
N PRO A 68 -35.75 -9.27 -16.48
CA PRO A 68 -36.01 -9.03 -17.90
C PRO A 68 -36.38 -7.57 -18.26
N SER A 69 -36.77 -6.74 -17.28
CA SER A 69 -37.18 -5.36 -17.53
C SER A 69 -36.06 -4.33 -17.32
N ILE A 70 -34.86 -4.76 -16.92
CA ILE A 70 -33.68 -3.92 -16.72
C ILE A 70 -32.45 -4.51 -17.41
N SER A 71 -31.80 -3.73 -18.27
CA SER A 71 -30.66 -4.15 -19.07
C SER A 71 -29.34 -3.77 -18.41
N PHE A 72 -28.43 -4.72 -18.29
CA PHE A 72 -27.04 -4.43 -17.93
C PHE A 72 -26.33 -3.73 -19.09
N ARG A 73 -25.65 -2.62 -18.80
CA ARG A 73 -24.95 -1.80 -19.80
C ARG A 73 -23.43 -1.88 -19.74
N GLY A 74 -22.88 -2.18 -18.58
CA GLY A 74 -21.44 -2.27 -18.41
C GLY A 74 -21.01 -2.11 -16.96
N ILE A 75 -19.71 -2.29 -16.74
CA ILE A 75 -19.05 -2.13 -15.45
C ILE A 75 -17.98 -1.05 -15.53
N ILE A 76 -17.94 -0.18 -14.54
CA ILE A 76 -16.94 0.88 -14.38
C ILE A 76 -15.89 0.38 -13.39
N LEU A 77 -14.61 0.49 -13.76
CA LEU A 77 -13.50 0.23 -12.84
C LEU A 77 -13.05 1.54 -12.23
N THR A 78 -13.24 1.67 -10.92
CA THR A 78 -12.81 2.84 -10.16
C THR A 78 -11.43 2.63 -9.55
N GLY A 79 -10.70 3.72 -9.32
CA GLY A 79 -9.39 3.72 -8.68
C GLY A 79 -9.25 4.91 -7.76
N TRP A 80 -9.79 4.80 -6.55
CA TRP A 80 -9.84 5.91 -5.60
C TRP A 80 -8.44 6.27 -5.09
N GLN A 81 -8.22 7.56 -4.84
CA GLN A 81 -6.97 8.05 -4.27
C GLN A 81 -7.11 8.46 -2.79
N ARG A 82 -8.36 8.68 -2.36
CA ARG A 82 -8.78 9.02 -1.00
C ARG A 82 -10.18 8.44 -0.76
N TYR A 83 -10.53 8.21 0.50
CA TYR A 83 -11.88 7.80 0.90
C TYR A 83 -12.82 9.00 1.06
N GLU A 84 -12.27 10.12 1.52
CA GLU A 84 -12.93 11.42 1.58
C GLU A 84 -11.90 12.56 1.53
N HIS A 85 -12.34 13.81 1.50
CA HIS A 85 -11.48 14.98 1.24
C HIS A 85 -10.37 15.22 2.30
N PHE A 86 -10.58 14.78 3.54
CA PHE A 86 -9.64 14.95 4.65
C PHE A 86 -8.83 13.68 4.99
N THR A 87 -9.07 12.56 4.30
CA THR A 87 -8.26 11.33 4.45
C THR A 87 -6.94 11.46 3.71
N VAL A 88 -5.92 10.78 4.20
CA VAL A 88 -4.60 10.66 3.54
C VAL A 88 -4.70 9.98 2.17
N LEU A 89 -3.65 10.12 1.35
CA LEU A 89 -3.49 9.32 0.14
C LEU A 89 -3.43 7.82 0.48
N CYS A 90 -4.28 7.02 -0.16
CA CYS A 90 -4.17 5.55 -0.15
C CYS A 90 -3.24 5.08 -1.28
N GLU A 91 -3.47 3.90 -1.86
CA GLU A 91 -2.56 3.30 -2.84
C GLU A 91 -2.34 4.25 -4.03
N LEU A 92 -1.08 4.61 -4.29
CA LEU A 92 -0.70 5.39 -5.45
C LEU A 92 -0.98 4.61 -6.74
N LEU A 93 -1.08 5.31 -7.87
CA LEU A 93 -1.39 4.63 -9.14
C LEU A 93 -0.38 3.52 -9.51
N PRO A 94 0.96 3.71 -9.42
CA PRO A 94 1.92 2.68 -9.78
C PRO A 94 1.76 1.36 -9.02
N VAL A 95 1.42 1.43 -7.72
CA VAL A 95 1.16 0.23 -6.89
C VAL A 95 -0.15 -0.47 -7.24
N GLY A 96 -1.11 0.27 -7.81
CA GLY A 96 -2.38 -0.28 -8.29
C GLY A 96 -2.35 -0.87 -9.70
N ILE A 97 -1.30 -0.64 -10.51
CA ILE A 97 -1.24 -1.11 -11.92
C ILE A 97 -1.35 -2.64 -12.04
N PRO A 98 -0.64 -3.46 -11.24
CA PRO A 98 -0.83 -4.90 -11.29
C PRO A 98 -2.27 -5.34 -10.97
N SER A 99 -2.92 -4.66 -10.02
CA SER A 99 -4.32 -4.91 -9.71
C SER A 99 -5.24 -4.52 -10.85
N LEU A 100 -5.00 -3.38 -11.50
CA LEU A 100 -5.74 -2.95 -12.69
C LEU A 100 -5.68 -4.02 -13.80
N ALA A 101 -4.50 -4.54 -14.09
CA ALA A 101 -4.30 -5.57 -15.11
C ALA A 101 -5.04 -6.87 -14.75
N VAL A 102 -4.93 -7.32 -13.49
CA VAL A 102 -5.68 -8.48 -12.97
C VAL A 102 -7.18 -8.27 -13.14
N CYS A 103 -7.70 -7.14 -12.65
CA CYS A 103 -9.13 -6.83 -12.68
C CYS A 103 -9.69 -6.74 -14.10
N LEU A 104 -8.99 -6.04 -15.01
CA LEU A 104 -9.39 -5.90 -16.41
C LEU A 104 -9.40 -7.24 -17.13
N LYS A 105 -8.36 -8.06 -16.95
CA LYS A 105 -8.29 -9.37 -17.61
C LYS A 105 -9.31 -10.35 -17.04
N THR A 106 -9.58 -10.31 -15.74
CA THR A 106 -10.67 -11.08 -15.14
C THR A 106 -12.02 -10.72 -15.74
N LEU A 107 -12.32 -9.43 -15.93
CA LEU A 107 -13.56 -9.01 -16.59
C LEU A 107 -13.61 -9.41 -18.07
N GLN A 108 -12.49 -9.29 -18.79
CA GLN A 108 -12.41 -9.63 -20.20
C GLN A 108 -12.66 -11.13 -20.46
N HIS A 109 -12.12 -11.99 -19.60
CA HIS A 109 -12.25 -13.45 -19.73
C HIS A 109 -13.47 -14.02 -18.98
N GLY A 110 -14.11 -13.24 -18.12
CA GLY A 110 -15.19 -13.72 -17.24
C GLY A 110 -14.71 -14.57 -16.05
N GLU A 111 -13.40 -14.77 -15.92
CA GLU A 111 -12.74 -15.49 -14.84
C GLU A 111 -11.25 -15.11 -14.77
N PHE A 112 -10.57 -15.50 -13.69
CA PHE A 112 -9.12 -15.39 -13.59
C PHE A 112 -8.47 -16.74 -13.90
N SER A 113 -8.33 -17.04 -15.19
CA SER A 113 -7.74 -18.27 -15.70
C SER A 113 -6.22 -18.19 -15.83
N GLU A 114 -5.56 -19.34 -16.03
CA GLU A 114 -4.12 -19.40 -16.33
C GLU A 114 -3.76 -18.56 -17.57
N LYS A 115 -4.63 -18.55 -18.59
CA LYS A 115 -4.46 -17.72 -19.78
C LYS A 115 -4.47 -16.23 -19.42
N ALA A 116 -5.43 -15.79 -18.61
CA ALA A 116 -5.48 -14.40 -18.15
C ALA A 116 -4.22 -14.04 -17.37
N GLN A 117 -3.75 -14.93 -16.49
CA GLN A 117 -2.51 -14.75 -15.73
C GLN A 117 -1.29 -14.65 -16.65
N MET A 118 -1.15 -15.51 -17.65
CA MET A 118 -0.04 -15.46 -18.61
C MET A 118 -0.03 -14.14 -19.40
N GLU A 119 -1.19 -13.68 -19.88
CA GLU A 119 -1.31 -12.39 -20.57
C GLU A 119 -0.87 -11.21 -19.68
N ILE A 120 -1.28 -11.20 -18.41
CA ILE A 120 -0.88 -10.15 -17.46
C ILE A 120 0.63 -10.18 -17.23
N GLN A 121 1.21 -11.35 -16.97
CA GLN A 121 2.63 -11.46 -16.70
C GLN A 121 3.47 -11.03 -17.91
N HIS A 122 3.03 -11.35 -19.13
CA HIS A 122 3.66 -10.89 -20.36
C HIS A 122 3.58 -9.35 -20.50
N LEU A 123 2.41 -8.77 -20.22
CA LEU A 123 2.21 -7.31 -20.31
C LEU A 123 3.01 -6.53 -19.26
N LEU A 124 3.03 -7.04 -18.03
CA LEU A 124 3.65 -6.35 -16.90
C LEU A 124 5.12 -6.69 -16.71
N GLY A 125 5.66 -7.74 -17.35
CA GLY A 125 7.05 -8.15 -17.18
C GLY A 125 7.38 -8.62 -15.76
N CYS A 126 6.43 -9.22 -15.05
CA CYS A 126 6.60 -9.71 -13.68
C CYS A 126 5.72 -10.94 -13.41
N SER A 127 6.00 -11.68 -12.35
CA SER A 127 5.17 -12.81 -11.91
C SER A 127 4.09 -12.35 -10.94
N ILE A 128 2.82 -12.57 -11.28
CA ILE A 128 1.70 -12.22 -10.40
C ILE A 128 1.55 -13.27 -9.29
N LYS A 129 1.65 -12.82 -8.04
CA LYS A 129 1.45 -13.62 -6.82
C LYS A 129 0.24 -13.08 -6.05
N ILE A 130 -0.95 -13.56 -6.39
CA ILE A 130 -2.22 -13.09 -5.81
C ILE A 130 -2.23 -13.15 -4.29
N GLU A 131 -1.79 -14.28 -3.71
CA GLU A 131 -1.78 -14.50 -2.25
C GLU A 131 -0.85 -13.53 -1.50
N LYS A 132 0.26 -13.16 -2.14
CA LYS A 132 1.21 -12.19 -1.59
C LYS A 132 0.80 -10.74 -1.88
N GLY A 133 -0.16 -10.52 -2.77
CA GLY A 133 -0.55 -9.18 -3.23
C GLY A 133 0.55 -8.47 -4.03
N ILE A 134 1.44 -9.20 -4.71
CA ILE A 134 2.57 -8.61 -5.45
C ILE A 134 2.69 -9.13 -6.88
N CYS A 135 3.20 -8.26 -7.73
CA CYS A 135 3.90 -8.50 -9.00
C CYS A 135 5.41 -8.59 -8.68
N GLU A 136 5.96 -9.80 -8.74
CA GLU A 136 7.33 -10.15 -8.36
C GLU A 136 8.26 -10.06 -9.58
N GLY A 137 9.33 -9.27 -9.49
CA GLY A 137 10.26 -8.98 -10.58
C GLY A 137 10.46 -7.48 -10.79
N SER A 138 11.22 -7.08 -11.81
CA SER A 138 11.45 -5.65 -12.10
C SER A 138 10.20 -4.97 -12.66
N GLY A 139 9.38 -5.69 -13.42
CA GLY A 139 8.24 -5.11 -14.14
C GLY A 139 8.66 -4.26 -15.34
N ALA A 140 7.79 -4.18 -16.34
CA ALA A 140 7.97 -3.43 -17.58
C ALA A 140 6.89 -2.34 -17.79
N PHE A 141 6.05 -2.10 -16.78
CA PHE A 141 4.99 -1.10 -16.82
C PHE A 141 5.47 0.27 -16.30
N SER A 142 4.84 1.35 -16.76
CA SER A 142 5.16 2.70 -16.32
C SER A 142 4.99 2.85 -14.80
N GLY A 143 6.06 3.30 -14.13
CA GLY A 143 6.08 3.43 -12.67
C GLY A 143 6.47 2.14 -11.92
N SER A 144 6.98 1.10 -12.59
CA SER A 144 7.47 -0.12 -11.94
C SER A 144 8.58 0.14 -10.92
N ASP A 145 9.44 1.15 -11.15
CA ASP A 145 10.45 1.57 -10.17
C ASP A 145 9.80 2.06 -8.86
N VAL A 146 8.82 2.97 -8.94
CA VAL A 146 8.07 3.45 -7.77
C VAL A 146 7.32 2.30 -7.09
N TYR A 147 6.71 1.40 -7.87
CA TYR A 147 6.07 0.19 -7.36
C TYR A 147 7.05 -0.65 -6.50
N ASN A 148 8.23 -0.97 -7.04
CA ASN A 148 9.23 -1.79 -6.35
C ASN A 148 9.79 -1.10 -5.11
N MET A 149 10.02 0.21 -5.19
CA MET A 149 10.50 1.00 -4.06
C MET A 149 9.49 1.07 -2.93
N ILE A 150 8.19 1.24 -3.22
CA ILE A 150 7.14 1.22 -2.19
C ILE A 150 7.04 -0.17 -1.54
N LEU A 151 7.17 -1.25 -2.32
CA LEU A 151 7.25 -2.60 -1.75
C LEU A 151 8.50 -2.78 -0.87
N GLN A 152 9.65 -2.24 -1.27
CA GLN A 152 10.88 -2.32 -0.46
C GLN A 152 10.73 -1.57 0.87
N ILE A 153 10.04 -0.43 0.88
CA ILE A 153 9.70 0.26 2.13
C ILE A 153 8.88 -0.66 3.04
N ASP A 154 7.80 -1.23 2.51
CA ASP A 154 6.83 -2.04 3.27
C ASP A 154 7.44 -3.34 3.79
N GLN A 155 8.17 -4.07 2.95
CA GLN A 155 8.64 -5.43 3.23
C GLN A 155 10.00 -5.49 3.94
N ASP A 156 10.83 -4.45 3.78
CA ASP A 156 12.21 -4.46 4.26
C ASP A 156 12.52 -3.28 5.20
N LEU A 157 12.55 -2.06 4.68
CA LEU A 157 13.09 -0.91 5.43
C LEU A 157 12.28 -0.58 6.69
N GLN A 158 10.94 -0.61 6.59
CA GLN A 158 10.07 -0.39 7.75
C GLN A 158 10.22 -1.52 8.77
N LYS A 159 10.27 -2.78 8.31
CA LYS A 159 10.46 -3.94 9.20
C LYS A 159 11.79 -3.88 9.95
N GLN A 160 12.89 -3.55 9.26
CA GLN A 160 14.20 -3.37 9.91
C GLN A 160 14.18 -2.24 10.94
N THR A 161 13.45 -1.15 10.64
CA THR A 161 13.24 -0.02 11.56
C THR A 161 12.50 -0.48 12.80
N ASP A 162 11.37 -1.17 12.64
CA ASP A 162 10.57 -1.69 13.76
C ASP A 162 11.33 -2.69 14.63
N GLU A 163 12.13 -3.57 14.01
CA GLU A 163 13.00 -4.51 14.72
C GLU A 163 14.06 -3.77 15.56
N LEU A 164 14.69 -2.74 15.00
CA LEU A 164 15.64 -1.91 15.72
C LEU A 164 14.96 -1.19 16.90
N MET A 165 13.77 -0.63 16.70
CA MET A 165 13.01 0.03 17.76
C MET A 165 12.60 -0.94 18.88
N LYS A 166 12.37 -2.20 18.55
CA LYS A 166 12.03 -3.27 19.51
C LYS A 166 13.25 -3.88 20.19
N HIS A 167 14.47 -3.55 19.76
CA HIS A 167 15.70 -4.13 20.29
C HIS A 167 15.85 -3.93 21.80
N TYR A 168 16.28 -4.97 22.52
CA TYR A 168 16.34 -4.99 24.00
C TYR A 168 17.11 -3.78 24.56
N HIS A 169 18.30 -3.49 24.02
CA HIS A 169 19.11 -2.36 24.47
C HIS A 169 18.50 -0.99 24.14
N VAL A 170 17.75 -0.88 23.04
CA VAL A 170 17.03 0.36 22.69
C VAL A 170 15.91 0.61 23.71
N ARG A 171 15.10 -0.41 24.00
CA ARG A 171 13.98 -0.29 24.95
C ARG A 171 14.42 -0.15 26.40
N GLY A 172 15.44 -0.90 26.81
CA GLY A 172 15.85 -0.99 28.22
C GLY A 172 16.94 -0.01 28.63
N SER A 173 17.81 0.41 27.70
CA SER A 173 18.99 1.23 28.03
C SER A 173 19.13 2.50 27.20
N PHE A 174 18.23 2.74 26.26
CA PHE A 174 18.22 3.93 25.41
C PHE A 174 16.78 4.41 25.13
N SER A 175 15.90 4.20 26.11
CA SER A 175 14.49 4.58 26.02
C SER A 175 14.31 6.11 25.92
N TYR A 176 13.06 6.56 25.74
CA TYR A 176 12.76 7.99 25.76
C TYR A 176 13.28 8.72 27.01
N TYR A 177 13.22 8.09 28.19
CA TYR A 177 13.76 8.65 29.43
C TYR A 177 15.28 8.90 29.37
N HIS A 178 16.04 7.88 28.95
CA HIS A 178 17.50 7.95 28.78
C HIS A 178 17.91 9.07 27.82
N ARG A 179 17.24 9.13 26.66
CA ARG A 179 17.49 10.15 25.63
C ARG A 179 17.11 11.56 26.08
N LYS A 180 16.01 11.71 26.83
CA LYS A 180 15.56 13.00 27.37
C LYS A 180 16.57 13.57 28.39
N TYR A 181 17.12 12.72 29.25
CA TYR A 181 18.05 13.13 30.32
C TYR A 181 19.53 12.89 29.99
N ASN A 182 19.85 12.57 28.74
CA ASN A 182 21.22 12.47 28.22
C ASN A 182 22.11 11.46 28.96
N PHE A 183 21.57 10.31 29.35
CA PHE A 183 22.36 9.28 30.03
C PHE A 183 22.02 7.88 29.51
N ALA A 184 23.01 7.02 29.41
CA ALA A 184 22.88 5.60 29.08
C ALA A 184 24.22 4.91 29.33
N ASN A 185 24.23 3.59 29.56
CA ASN A 185 25.47 2.84 29.62
C ASN A 185 26.12 2.78 28.21
N PRO A 186 27.32 3.34 27.99
CA PRO A 186 27.95 3.35 26.66
C PRO A 186 28.18 1.95 26.08
N ARG A 187 28.40 0.93 26.93
CA ARG A 187 28.52 -0.46 26.49
C ARG A 187 27.23 -0.95 25.83
N ASN A 188 26.08 -0.53 26.35
CA ASN A 188 24.78 -0.94 25.84
C ASN A 188 24.45 -0.27 24.50
N LEU A 189 24.93 0.95 24.27
CA LEU A 189 24.75 1.65 22.98
C LEU A 189 25.43 0.91 21.83
N ARG A 190 26.59 0.30 22.07
CA ARG A 190 27.37 -0.41 21.04
C ARG A 190 26.62 -1.57 20.40
N PHE A 191 25.66 -2.20 21.10
CA PHE A 191 24.91 -3.34 20.57
C PHE A 191 23.94 -2.99 19.43
N PHE A 192 23.58 -1.72 19.25
CA PHE A 192 22.65 -1.32 18.20
C PHE A 192 23.12 -0.15 17.34
N THR A 193 24.15 0.59 17.78
CA THR A 193 24.57 1.83 17.08
C THR A 193 25.06 1.55 15.65
N GLU A 194 25.79 0.46 15.41
CA GLU A 194 26.23 0.10 14.05
C GLU A 194 25.03 -0.23 13.15
N LYS A 195 24.07 -1.03 13.63
CA LYS A 195 22.85 -1.35 12.88
C LYS A 195 22.02 -0.09 12.61
N LEU A 196 21.91 0.81 13.59
CA LEU A 196 21.24 2.10 13.46
C LEU A 196 21.87 2.97 12.37
N GLN A 197 23.20 3.13 12.39
CA GLN A 197 23.91 3.94 11.40
C GLN A 197 23.80 3.37 9.99
N LYS A 198 23.96 2.04 9.84
CA LYS A 198 23.79 1.35 8.56
C LYS A 198 22.37 1.49 8.01
N LEU A 199 21.36 1.30 8.86
CA LEU A 199 19.97 1.43 8.47
C LEU A 199 19.63 2.88 8.08
N LEU A 200 20.11 3.87 8.85
CA LEU A 200 19.91 5.28 8.53
C LEU A 200 20.54 5.65 7.18
N ALA A 201 21.80 5.26 6.95
CA ALA A 201 22.48 5.52 5.68
C ALA A 201 21.78 4.83 4.48
N ASN A 202 21.27 3.61 4.69
CA ASN A 202 20.51 2.89 3.66
C ASN A 202 19.22 3.65 3.30
N TRP A 203 18.45 4.08 4.30
CA TRP A 203 17.29 4.92 4.05
C TRP A 203 17.65 6.22 3.34
N GLU A 204 18.67 6.97 3.78
CA GLU A 204 19.05 8.25 3.17
C GLU A 204 19.38 8.08 1.68
N SER A 205 20.19 7.09 1.33
CA SER A 205 20.52 6.79 -0.07
C SER A 205 19.28 6.35 -0.87
N PHE A 206 18.39 5.57 -0.26
CA PHE A 206 17.18 5.09 -0.92
C PHE A 206 16.20 6.23 -1.23
N LEU A 207 16.03 7.18 -0.31
CA LEU A 207 15.06 8.28 -0.44
C LEU A 207 15.41 9.28 -1.54
N GLU A 208 16.70 9.52 -1.79
CA GLU A 208 17.14 10.37 -2.91
C GLU A 208 16.62 9.82 -4.24
N ASN A 209 16.77 8.51 -4.46
CA ASN A 209 16.28 7.87 -5.67
C ASN A 209 14.75 7.79 -5.69
N LEU A 210 14.10 7.42 -4.57
CA LEU A 210 12.64 7.35 -4.50
C LEU A 210 12.00 8.68 -4.90
N ARG A 211 12.48 9.80 -4.34
CA ARG A 211 11.94 11.12 -4.62
C ARG A 211 12.08 11.47 -6.10
N ARG A 212 13.26 11.22 -6.67
CA ARG A 212 13.51 11.42 -8.11
C ARG A 212 12.54 10.63 -8.98
N GLN A 213 12.26 9.37 -8.63
CA GLN A 213 11.31 8.54 -9.39
C GLN A 213 9.87 9.05 -9.24
N MET A 214 9.46 9.43 -8.02
CA MET A 214 8.12 9.98 -7.79
C MET A 214 7.88 11.31 -8.51
N GLU A 215 8.90 12.19 -8.59
CA GLU A 215 8.85 13.48 -9.31
C GLU A 215 8.60 13.32 -10.82
N THR A 216 8.80 12.13 -11.38
CA THR A 216 8.46 11.85 -12.79
C THR A 216 6.97 11.59 -13.03
N ILE A 217 6.19 11.32 -11.98
CA ILE A 217 4.80 10.86 -12.05
C ILE A 217 3.84 11.80 -11.30
N PHE A 218 4.29 12.36 -10.18
CA PHE A 218 3.43 13.08 -9.23
C PHE A 218 3.84 14.54 -9.07
N PHE A 219 2.84 15.36 -8.73
CA PHE A 219 3.07 16.74 -8.33
C PHE A 219 3.75 16.82 -6.95
N PRO A 220 4.53 17.88 -6.67
CA PRO A 220 5.29 18.00 -5.43
C PRO A 220 4.46 17.87 -4.14
N ASP A 221 3.23 18.37 -4.13
CA ASP A 221 2.30 18.30 -3.00
C ASP A 221 1.89 16.86 -2.67
N ALA A 222 1.59 16.05 -3.68
CA ALA A 222 1.29 14.63 -3.48
C ALA A 222 2.50 13.84 -2.98
N ILE A 223 3.71 14.19 -3.45
CA ILE A 223 4.95 13.57 -2.99
C ILE A 223 5.21 13.96 -1.53
N GLU A 224 5.10 15.24 -1.19
CA GLU A 224 5.28 15.74 0.17
C GLU A 224 4.34 15.02 1.15
N GLU A 225 3.04 15.02 0.88
CA GLU A 225 2.08 14.34 1.74
C GLU A 225 2.38 12.84 1.90
N TRP A 226 2.66 12.16 0.79
CA TRP A 226 2.94 10.72 0.84
C TRP A 226 4.20 10.41 1.64
N MET A 227 5.25 11.22 1.47
CA MET A 227 6.51 11.10 2.21
C MET A 227 6.32 11.38 3.70
N GLU A 228 5.54 12.42 4.05
CA GLU A 228 5.22 12.72 5.45
C GLU A 228 4.58 11.52 6.15
N GLN A 229 3.58 10.90 5.51
CA GLN A 229 2.88 9.78 6.14
C GLN A 229 3.64 8.45 6.13
N ASN A 230 4.39 8.17 5.07
CA ASN A 230 4.90 6.81 4.85
C ASN A 230 6.41 6.67 5.12
N VAL A 231 7.13 7.79 5.25
CA VAL A 231 8.60 7.78 5.31
C VAL A 231 9.11 8.63 6.47
N ASN A 232 8.69 9.89 6.56
CA ASN A 232 9.36 10.88 7.41
C ASN A 232 9.30 10.51 8.90
N GLN A 233 8.19 9.94 9.37
CA GLN A 233 8.07 9.47 10.75
C GLN A 233 9.15 8.44 11.13
N HIS A 234 9.50 7.52 10.21
CA HIS A 234 10.56 6.54 10.42
C HIS A 234 11.93 7.22 10.42
N MET A 235 12.17 8.09 9.45
CA MET A 235 13.43 8.79 9.27
C MET A 235 13.76 9.73 10.42
N ASP A 236 12.81 10.53 10.87
CA ASP A 236 12.99 11.44 11.98
C ASP A 236 13.27 10.68 13.27
N GLY A 237 12.61 9.53 13.46
CA GLY A 237 12.91 8.60 14.54
C GLY A 237 14.36 8.12 14.52
N LEU A 238 14.83 7.61 13.38
CA LEU A 238 16.19 7.09 13.21
C LEU A 238 17.24 8.19 13.37
N ARG A 239 17.06 9.35 12.72
CA ARG A 239 17.97 10.52 12.82
C ARG A 239 18.08 11.01 14.26
N LYS A 240 16.95 11.15 14.95
CA LYS A 240 16.93 11.56 16.36
C LYS A 240 17.63 10.55 17.25
N MET A 241 17.41 9.26 17.04
CA MET A 241 18.14 8.22 17.77
C MET A 241 19.64 8.26 17.54
N ALA A 242 20.08 8.42 16.29
CA ALA A 242 21.50 8.49 15.96
C ALA A 242 22.15 9.72 16.61
N HIS A 243 21.47 10.87 16.53
CA HIS A 243 21.91 12.09 17.21
C HIS A 243 22.01 11.89 18.73
N ASP A 244 20.98 11.31 19.35
CA ASP A 244 20.97 11.07 20.80
C ASP A 244 22.06 10.09 21.24
N ALA A 245 22.35 9.06 20.43
CA ALA A 245 23.37 8.06 20.72
C ALA A 245 24.76 8.70 20.68
N ASN A 246 25.05 9.45 19.62
CA ASN A 246 26.29 10.20 19.45
C ASN A 246 26.49 11.21 20.59
N ARG A 247 25.43 11.92 21.00
CA ARG A 247 25.46 12.88 22.10
C ARG A 247 25.79 12.20 23.43
N ILE A 248 25.11 11.11 23.77
CA ILE A 248 25.33 10.39 25.04
C ILE A 248 26.70 9.71 25.07
N GLU A 249 27.18 9.21 23.93
CA GLU A 249 28.53 8.65 23.81
C GLU A 249 29.60 9.70 24.07
N LYS A 250 29.46 10.93 23.53
CA LYS A 250 30.36 12.07 23.83
C LYS A 250 30.38 12.43 25.31
N LEU A 251 29.27 12.25 26.03
CA LEU A 251 29.16 12.47 27.47
C LEU A 251 29.64 11.27 28.31
N LYS A 252 30.19 10.22 27.67
CA LYS A 252 30.58 8.95 28.32
C LYS A 252 29.43 8.34 29.14
N GLY A 253 28.19 8.53 28.69
CA GLY A 253 27.01 7.94 29.32
C GLY A 253 26.47 8.67 30.55
N ARG A 254 27.10 9.77 30.98
CA ARG A 254 26.65 10.56 32.14
C ARG A 254 25.74 11.70 31.69
N PRO A 255 24.72 12.07 32.50
CA PRO A 255 23.95 13.28 32.22
C PRO A 255 24.88 14.48 32.18
N LYS A 256 24.56 15.46 31.33
CA LYS A 256 25.24 16.76 31.35
C LYS A 256 25.07 17.33 32.77
N SER A 257 26.17 17.60 33.48
CA SER A 257 26.11 18.25 34.79
C SER A 257 25.31 19.56 34.66
N PRO A 258 24.45 19.90 35.64
CA PRO A 258 23.73 21.17 35.65
C PRO A 258 24.68 22.36 35.57
#